data_AF-K2BYP7-F1
#
_entry.id   AF-K2BYP7-F1
#
_cell.length_a   1.000
_cell.length_b   1.000
_cell.length_c   1.000
_cell.angle_alpha   90.00
_cell.angle_beta   90.00
_cell.angle_gamma   90.00
#
_symmetry.space_group_name_H-M   'P 1'
#
loop_
_entity.id
_entity.type
_entity.pdbx_description
1 polymer ?
#
loop_
_entity_poly.entity_id
_entity_poly.type
_entity_poly.pdbx_seq_one_letter_code
_entity_poly.pdbx_strand_id
1 'polypeptide(L)' 'MKKWYVGIILICILLLGFFLRKHDFLTWPREGATFDEFAWTFQGLSIWEKGIPTSWSPHAAYKNKVEYVNPQGAHFRL' A
#
# COMPACT_ATOMS: atom_id res chain seq x y z
N MET A 1 -31.21 -12.20 -22.84
CA MET A 1 -31.06 -11.88 -21.40
C MET A 1 -30.73 -10.40 -21.25
N LYS A 2 -31.55 -9.59 -20.57
CA LYS A 2 -31.30 -8.15 -20.40
C LYS A 2 -30.01 -7.95 -19.58
N LYS A 3 -29.09 -7.08 -20.02
CA LYS A 3 -27.76 -6.85 -19.43
C LYS A 3 -27.76 -6.11 -18.07
N TRP A 4 -28.88 -5.52 -17.67
CA TRP A 4 -29.06 -4.80 -16.39
C TRP A 4 -28.75 -5.64 -15.14
N TYR A 5 -29.03 -6.95 -15.15
CA TYR A 5 -28.75 -7.82 -14.01
C TYR A 5 -27.24 -7.91 -13.70
N VAL A 6 -26.38 -7.88 -14.73
CA VAL A 6 -24.92 -7.86 -14.53
C VAL A 6 -24.50 -6.57 -13.82
N GLY A 7 -25.05 -5.43 -14.24
CA GLY A 7 -24.79 -4.15 -13.58
C GLY A 7 -25.24 -4.14 -12.12
N ILE A 8 -26.42 -4.67 -11.82
CA ILE A 8 -26.93 -4.78 -10.44
C ILE A 8 -26.00 -5.66 -9.60
N ILE A 9 -25.61 -6.83 -10.11
CA ILE A 9 -24.70 -7.74 -9.40
C ILE A 9 -23.36 -7.05 -9.10
N LEU A 10 -22.79 -6.32 -10.07
CA LEU A 10 -21.54 -5.57 -9.85
C LEU A 10 -21.70 -4.49 -8.77
N ILE A 11 -22.81 -3.75 -8.79
CA ILE A 11 -23.11 -2.77 -7.73
C ILE A 11 -23.21 -3.45 -6.37
N CYS A 12 -23.93 -4.58 -6.27
CA CYS A 12 -24.03 -5.34 -5.03
C CYS A 12 -22.66 -5.82 -4.53
N ILE A 13 -21.77 -6.28 -5.42
CA ILE A 13 -20.40 -6.69 -5.06
C ILE A 13 -19.59 -5.51 -4.53
N LEU A 14 -19.65 -4.35 -5.19
CA LEU A 14 -18.95 -3.15 -4.75
C LEU A 14 -19.45 -2.66 -3.38
N LEU A 15 -20.77 -2.65 -3.17
CA LEU A 15 -21.37 -2.28 -1.89
C LEU A 15 -20.97 -3.26 -0.79
N LEU A 16 -21.05 -4.57 -1.05
CA LEU A 16 -20.62 -5.59 -0.09
C LEU A 16 -19.14 -5.42 0.29
N GLY A 17 -18.26 -5.25 -0.70
CA GLY A 17 -16.83 -5.01 -0.46
C GLY A 17 -16.57 -3.75 0.36
N PHE A 18 -17.31 -2.67 0.10
CA PHE A 18 -17.23 -1.43 0.88
C PHE A 18 -17.64 -1.64 2.34
N PHE A 19 -18.76 -2.31 2.60
CA PHE A 19 -19.22 -2.58 3.97
C PHE A 19 -18.25 -3.49 4.73
N LEU A 20 -17.72 -4.53 4.06
CA LEU A 20 -16.69 -5.39 4.63
C LEU A 20 -15.41 -4.61 4.95
N ARG A 21 -14.98 -3.71 4.06
CA ARG A 21 -13.78 -2.87 4.28
C ARG A 21 -13.97 -1.87 5.42
N LYS A 22 -15.19 -1.37 5.62
CA LYS A 22 -15.50 -0.42 6.69
C LYS A 22 -15.51 -1.08 8.07
N HIS A 23 -15.85 -2.37 8.15
CA HIS A 23 -15.83 -3.12 9.41
C HIS A 23 -14.41 -3.13 9.98
N ASP A 24 -14.24 -2.60 11.19
CA ASP A 24 -12.96 -2.46 11.90
C ASP A 24 -11.85 -1.69 11.14
N PHE A 25 -12.21 -0.79 10.22
CA PHE A 25 -11.23 -0.04 9.42
C PHE A 25 -10.20 0.74 10.25
N LEU A 26 -10.60 1.24 11.43
CA LEU A 26 -9.71 1.96 12.34
C LEU A 26 -8.91 1.04 13.27
N THR A 27 -9.23 -0.24 13.29
CA THR A 27 -8.64 -1.22 14.21
C THR A 27 -7.73 -2.21 13.46
N TRP A 28 -8.00 -2.44 12.17
CA TRP A 28 -7.26 -3.34 11.30
C TRP A 28 -6.94 -2.72 9.93
N PRO A 29 -5.71 -2.91 9.42
CA PRO A 29 -4.57 -3.53 10.09
C PRO A 29 -4.13 -2.70 11.30
N ARG A 30 -3.62 -3.36 12.35
CA ARG A 30 -2.97 -2.64 13.46
C ARG A 30 -1.76 -1.94 12.88
N GLU A 31 -1.42 -0.76 13.39
CA GLU A 31 -0.22 -0.05 12.96
C GLU A 31 1.02 -0.95 13.09
N GLY A 32 1.76 -1.10 12.00
CA GLY A 32 2.94 -1.96 11.94
C GLY A 32 2.62 -3.45 11.95
N ALA A 33 1.38 -3.86 11.65
CA ALA A 33 1.04 -5.27 11.49
C ALA A 33 1.82 -5.91 10.34
N THR A 34 2.16 -5.11 9.32
CA THR A 34 3.02 -5.54 8.21
C THR A 34 4.11 -4.52 7.94
N PHE A 35 5.30 -5.02 7.57
CA PHE A 35 6.42 -4.20 7.11
C PHE A 35 6.06 -3.41 5.84
N ASP A 36 5.19 -3.98 5.01
CA ASP A 36 4.67 -3.41 3.77
C ASP A 36 3.98 -2.05 3.98
N GLU A 37 3.32 -1.83 5.13
CA GLU A 37 2.71 -0.55 5.48
C GLU A 37 3.71 0.60 5.41
N PHE A 38 4.94 0.35 5.83
CA PHE A 38 6.02 1.35 5.80
C PHE A 38 6.68 1.41 4.43
N ALA A 39 6.91 0.25 3.79
CA ALA A 39 7.57 0.15 2.48
C ALA A 39 6.82 0.95 1.40
N TRP A 40 5.51 0.71 1.28
CA TRP A 40 4.69 1.31 0.24
C TRP A 40 4.37 2.77 0.52
N THR A 41 4.15 3.13 1.79
CA THR A 41 3.95 4.52 2.19
C THR A 41 5.20 5.34 1.89
N PHE A 42 6.39 4.84 2.25
CA PHE A 42 7.65 5.51 1.97
C PHE A 42 7.93 5.64 0.48
N GLN A 43 7.64 4.61 -0.32
CA GLN A 43 7.73 4.69 -1.78
C GLN A 43 6.79 5.75 -2.36
N GLY A 44 5.53 5.81 -1.88
CA GLY A 44 4.57 6.84 -2.31
C GLY A 44 5.06 8.25 -1.99
N LEU A 45 5.55 8.46 -0.76
CA LEU A 45 6.13 9.73 -0.33
C LEU A 45 7.35 10.13 -1.16
N SER A 46 8.26 9.20 -1.46
CA SER A 46 9.46 9.53 -2.24
C SER A 46 9.13 9.92 -3.68
N ILE A 47 8.14 9.28 -4.30
CA ILE A 47 7.64 9.64 -5.63
C ILE A 47 7.03 11.03 -5.57
N TRP A 48 6.21 11.32 -4.56
CA TRP A 48 5.57 12.61 -4.39
C TRP A 48 6.58 13.75 -4.20
N GLU A 49 7.58 13.57 -3.34
CA GLU A 49 8.54 14.61 -2.98
C GLU A 49 9.69 14.77 -3.98
N LYS A 50 10.20 13.65 -4.51
CA LYS A 50 11.46 13.63 -5.29
C LYS A 50 11.25 13.21 -6.74
N GLY A 51 10.05 12.77 -7.11
CA GLY A 51 9.76 12.21 -8.43
C GLY A 51 10.43 10.86 -8.69
N ILE A 52 11.06 10.25 -7.67
CA ILE A 52 11.85 9.02 -7.81
C ILE A 52 11.33 7.98 -6.81
N PRO A 53 11.01 6.75 -7.26
CA PRO A 53 10.59 5.68 -6.37
C PRO A 53 11.78 5.19 -5.56
N THR A 54 11.67 5.35 -4.26
CA THR A 54 12.59 4.80 -3.28
C THR A 54 11.96 3.54 -2.71
N SER A 55 12.70 2.44 -2.68
CA SER A 55 12.20 1.14 -2.27
C SER A 55 13.27 0.36 -1.53
N TRP A 56 12.83 -0.48 -0.60
CA TRP A 56 13.72 -1.40 0.13
C TRP A 56 14.17 -2.59 -0.69
N SER A 57 13.70 -2.70 -1.95
CA SER A 57 14.05 -3.78 -2.84
C SER A 57 15.57 -3.81 -3.09
N PRO A 58 16.23 -4.98 -2.94
CA PRO A 58 17.64 -5.13 -3.26
C PRO A 58 17.94 -5.07 -4.77
N HIS A 59 16.93 -4.80 -5.61
CA HIS A 59 17.00 -4.82 -7.07
C HIS A 59 18.23 -4.08 -7.60
N ALA A 60 18.96 -4.72 -8.51
CA ALA A 60 20.24 -4.23 -9.05
C ALA A 60 20.11 -2.90 -9.83
N ALA A 61 18.88 -2.50 -10.19
CA ALA A 61 18.62 -1.22 -10.85
C ALA A 61 18.81 -0.01 -9.92
N TYR A 62 18.71 -0.18 -8.59
CA TYR A 62 18.96 0.89 -7.62
C TYR A 62 20.47 1.00 -7.40
N LYS A 63 21.14 1.87 -8.17
CA LYS A 63 22.61 1.98 -8.20
C LYS A 63 23.19 2.88 -7.09
N ASN A 64 22.42 3.82 -6.57
CA ASN A 64 22.88 4.81 -5.59
C ASN A 64 22.26 4.56 -4.21
N LYS A 65 22.50 3.35 -3.68
CA LYS A 65 21.88 2.86 -2.43
C LYS A 65 22.33 3.68 -1.22
N VAL A 66 21.43 4.37 -0.55
CA VAL A 66 21.68 4.93 0.80
C VAL A 66 20.96 4.07 1.82
N GLU A 67 21.70 3.44 2.74
CA GLU A 67 21.06 2.69 3.82
C GLU A 67 20.58 3.66 4.92
N TYR A 68 19.30 3.58 5.25
CA TYR A 68 18.69 4.37 6.32
C TYR A 68 18.08 3.43 7.36
N VAL A 69 18.20 3.76 8.63
CA VAL A 69 17.56 3.03 9.73
C VAL A 69 16.59 3.98 10.39
N ASN A 70 15.29 3.61 10.42
CA ASN A 70 14.32 4.43 11.12
C ASN A 70 14.52 4.30 12.65
N PRO A 71 13.93 5.20 13.45
CA PRO A 71 14.02 5.13 14.92
C PRO A 71 13.51 3.81 15.54
N GLN A 72 12.73 3.03 14.79
CA GLN A 72 12.20 1.72 15.17
C GLN A 72 13.13 0.56 14.77
N GLY A 73 14.32 0.83 14.22
CA GLY A 73 15.32 -0.18 13.85
C GLY A 73 15.06 -0.88 12.50
N ALA A 74 14.08 -0.42 11.73
CA ALA A 74 13.83 -0.95 10.38
C ALA A 74 14.84 -0.36 9.39
N HIS A 75 15.37 -1.22 8.51
CA HIS A 75 16.35 -0.87 7.50
C HIS A 75 15.67 -0.55 6.15
N PHE A 76 16.09 0.56 5.56
CA PHE A 76 15.60 1.13 4.31
C PHE A 76 16.79 1.25 3.37
N ARG A 77 16.57 1.06 2.07
CA ARG A 77 17.53 1.39 1.02
C ARG A 77 16.94 2.49 0.16
N LEU A 78 17.73 3.54 -0.06
CA LEU A 78 17.40 4.74 -0.83
C LEU A 78 18.00 4.68 -2.22
#